data_AF-A0A1Y1M1T2-F1
#
_entry.id   AF-A0A1Y1M1T2-F1
#
_cell.length_a   1.000
_cell.length_b   1.000
_cell.length_c   1.000
_cell.angle_alpha   90.00
_cell.angle_beta   90.00
_cell.angle_gamma   90.00
#
_symmetry.space_group_name_H-M   'P 1'
#
loop_
_entity.id
_entity.type
_entity.pdbx_description
1 polymer ?
#
loop_
_entity_poly.entity_id
_entity_poly.type
_entity_poly.pdbx_seq_one_letter_code
_entity_poly.pdbx_strand_id
1 'polypeptide(L)'
;MVSFRLLLVLFCFRVIDAQLEGGLLGLLKPDGVQISLPGLLGLTDKRKSTTATTTTTSTTTTTTTPAPLTQASVTSKKPTGPAAACGYTPTFVNGKRSCRGKLIFQDGFSKLAGKWFTENRFAGEPDYEFTIYQGNAENLYLNKNKLHIRPTLTDDKYGNGFVTGDRELNLGDTCTGRPATEDCVQRPRAWMIVPPTISSMISTKKHFSFLYGIVEIRARLPKGDWIYPQLYLKPKSEFYGAGYESGLIKIAHVAGNANMSKTLAGGVILSQSDFGRNYGIKNVSSPTHWNHDFHDFKIVWTADSITFTVDDEVYGVVEPPEDGFGSLSDLEHSPEVLEKWKQGSKIAPFDKEMYLVLGIGVGGQLFPDSEGSAKPWENFDPKGPLNFYKARDVWKKTWGDTSDLVIDQVKVWAL
;
A
#
# COMPACT_ATOMS: atom_id res chain seq x y z
N MET A 1 -26.04 -28.52 46.57
CA MET A 1 -26.77 -28.60 45.28
C MET A 1 -26.76 -27.23 44.60
N VAL A 2 -25.78 -26.96 43.73
CA VAL A 2 -25.89 -25.98 42.63
C VAL A 2 -25.05 -26.57 41.49
N SER A 3 -25.58 -26.58 40.26
CA SER A 3 -24.95 -27.21 39.10
C SER A 3 -24.52 -26.16 38.08
N PHE A 4 -23.25 -26.16 37.70
CA PHE A 4 -22.74 -25.37 36.58
C PHE A 4 -22.75 -26.21 35.31
N ARG A 5 -23.51 -25.78 34.29
CA ARG A 5 -23.42 -26.36 32.94
C ARG A 5 -22.34 -25.64 32.15
N LEU A 6 -21.31 -26.37 31.76
CA LEU A 6 -20.35 -25.97 30.74
C LEU A 6 -20.91 -26.36 29.37
N LEU A 7 -21.00 -25.43 28.42
CA LEU A 7 -21.42 -25.72 27.04
C LEU A 7 -20.18 -25.76 26.14
N LEU A 8 -19.78 -26.96 25.74
CA LEU A 8 -18.72 -27.16 24.74
C LEU A 8 -19.32 -27.02 23.33
N VAL A 9 -18.75 -26.16 22.49
CA VAL A 9 -19.04 -26.11 21.06
C VAL A 9 -17.91 -26.82 20.33
N LEU A 10 -18.18 -28.00 19.77
CA LEU A 10 -17.24 -28.67 18.86
C LEU A 10 -17.32 -28.04 17.47
N PHE A 11 -16.19 -27.56 16.94
CA PHE A 11 -16.02 -27.32 15.52
C PHE A 11 -15.60 -28.63 14.83
N CYS A 12 -16.29 -28.96 13.73
CA CYS A 12 -16.08 -30.19 12.98
C CYS A 12 -15.25 -29.91 11.72
N PHE A 13 -14.00 -30.39 11.69
CA PHE A 13 -13.19 -30.39 10.46
C PHE A 13 -13.60 -31.57 9.59
N ARG A 14 -14.05 -31.31 8.34
CA ARG A 14 -14.14 -32.35 7.31
C ARG A 14 -12.81 -32.44 6.57
N VAL A 15 -12.10 -33.55 6.79
CA VAL A 15 -11.05 -34.03 5.89
C VAL A 15 -11.73 -34.70 4.69
N ILE A 16 -11.25 -34.44 3.48
CA ILE A 16 -11.60 -35.22 2.28
C ILE A 16 -10.40 -36.08 1.95
N ASP A 17 -10.49 -37.37 2.24
CA ASP A 17 -9.58 -38.38 1.70
C ASP A 17 -9.93 -38.68 0.24
N ALA A 18 -8.92 -38.66 -0.62
CA ALA A 18 -9.01 -39.15 -2.00
C ALA A 18 -7.95 -40.26 -2.19
N GLN A 19 -8.43 -41.50 -2.23
CA GLN A 19 -7.59 -42.70 -2.23
C GLN A 19 -7.06 -42.99 -3.65
N LEU A 20 -5.75 -43.19 -3.77
CA LEU A 20 -5.09 -43.66 -4.99
C LEU A 20 -4.86 -45.16 -4.91
N GLU A 21 -5.48 -45.93 -5.82
CA GLU A 21 -4.98 -47.24 -6.25
C GLU A 21 -4.97 -47.34 -7.78
N GLY A 22 -4.03 -48.12 -8.32
CA GLY A 22 -3.63 -48.07 -9.73
C GLY A 22 -4.26 -49.13 -10.63
N GLY A 23 -4.00 -48.99 -11.94
CA GLY A 23 -4.34 -49.98 -12.96
C GLY A 23 -3.59 -49.70 -14.25
N LEU A 24 -2.71 -50.62 -14.66
CA LEU A 24 -1.82 -50.47 -15.83
C LEU A 24 -2.29 -51.38 -16.98
N LEU A 25 -2.84 -50.80 -18.05
CA LEU A 25 -3.09 -51.35 -19.40
C LEU A 25 -3.69 -50.18 -20.23
N GLY A 26 -3.40 -49.95 -21.51
CA GLY A 26 -2.52 -50.61 -22.47
C GLY A 26 -3.04 -50.40 -23.89
N LEU A 27 -2.36 -49.57 -24.70
CA LEU A 27 -2.51 -49.38 -26.17
C LEU A 27 -3.91 -49.05 -26.75
N LEU A 28 -4.03 -47.89 -27.41
CA LEU A 28 -4.26 -47.75 -28.87
C LEU A 28 -4.46 -46.29 -29.31
N LYS A 29 -3.81 -45.87 -30.41
CA LYS A 29 -4.19 -44.73 -31.26
C LYS A 29 -5.33 -45.20 -32.19
N PRO A 30 -6.31 -44.36 -32.56
CA PRO A 30 -6.09 -43.25 -33.51
C PRO A 30 -6.74 -41.92 -33.06
N ASP A 31 -6.61 -40.79 -33.76
CA ASP A 31 -5.96 -40.52 -35.06
C ASP A 31 -5.25 -39.14 -35.07
N GLY A 32 -4.75 -38.68 -36.22
CA GLY A 32 -4.28 -37.32 -36.45
C GLY A 32 -4.97 -36.61 -37.61
N VAL A 33 -5.50 -35.40 -37.38
CA VAL A 33 -5.93 -34.48 -38.44
C VAL A 33 -5.20 -33.15 -38.25
N GLN A 34 -4.22 -32.88 -39.11
CA GLN A 34 -3.73 -31.52 -39.32
C GLN A 34 -4.70 -30.80 -40.25
N ILE A 35 -5.09 -29.59 -39.86
CA ILE A 35 -5.71 -28.62 -40.78
C ILE A 35 -4.61 -27.64 -41.20
N SER A 36 -4.26 -27.68 -42.48
CA SER A 36 -3.35 -26.73 -43.10
C SER A 36 -4.10 -25.44 -43.48
N LEU A 37 -3.45 -24.30 -43.25
CA LEU A 37 -3.86 -23.00 -43.79
C LEU A 37 -2.80 -22.57 -44.83
N PRO A 38 -3.18 -22.24 -46.07
CA PRO A 38 -2.23 -21.76 -47.06
C PRO A 38 -1.78 -20.33 -46.72
N GLY A 39 -0.50 -20.06 -46.92
CA GLY A 39 0.09 -18.75 -46.59
C GLY A 39 -0.26 -17.66 -47.60
N LEU A 40 -0.01 -16.41 -47.20
CA LEU A 40 0.09 -15.28 -48.12
C LEU A 40 1.43 -14.56 -47.90
N LEU A 41 2.10 -14.23 -49.00
CA LEU A 41 3.43 -13.62 -48.97
C LEU A 41 3.37 -12.14 -48.58
N GLY A 42 4.36 -11.74 -47.78
CA GLY A 42 5.32 -10.71 -48.19
C GLY A 42 4.83 -9.29 -48.44
N LEU A 43 4.98 -8.44 -47.42
CA LEU A 43 5.29 -7.02 -47.60
C LEU A 43 6.55 -6.67 -46.80
N THR A 44 7.68 -6.57 -47.50
CA THR A 44 8.94 -6.06 -46.94
C THR A 44 8.94 -4.53 -47.01
N ASP A 45 8.84 -3.89 -45.85
CA ASP A 45 8.82 -2.43 -45.78
C ASP A 45 10.20 -1.82 -46.08
N LYS A 46 10.23 -0.90 -47.04
CA LYS A 46 11.44 -0.20 -47.47
C LYS A 46 11.65 1.04 -46.61
N ARG A 47 12.46 0.93 -45.54
CA ARG A 47 13.02 2.10 -44.85
C ARG A 47 13.92 2.90 -45.80
N LYS A 48 13.33 3.91 -46.45
CA LYS A 48 14.05 4.90 -47.26
C LYS A 48 14.51 6.04 -46.35
N SER A 49 15.81 6.12 -46.12
CA SER A 49 16.43 7.25 -45.44
C SER A 49 16.10 8.55 -46.16
N THR A 50 15.51 9.52 -45.45
CA THR A 50 15.26 10.86 -45.98
C THR A 50 15.87 11.88 -45.03
N THR A 51 17.01 12.43 -45.43
CA THR A 51 17.69 13.53 -44.75
C THR A 51 16.84 14.79 -44.82
N ALA A 52 16.49 15.37 -43.68
CA ALA A 52 15.82 16.67 -43.60
C ALA A 52 16.80 17.74 -43.08
N THR A 53 17.04 18.76 -43.90
CA THR A 53 17.98 19.86 -43.65
C THR A 53 17.50 20.76 -42.52
N THR A 54 18.33 20.96 -41.49
CA THR A 54 18.07 21.97 -40.45
C THR A 54 18.48 23.35 -40.94
N THR A 55 17.51 24.23 -41.19
CA THR A 55 17.78 25.65 -41.49
C THR A 55 18.03 26.43 -40.20
N THR A 56 19.24 26.95 -40.03
CA THR A 56 19.61 27.78 -38.88
C THR A 56 19.12 29.21 -39.06
N THR A 57 18.17 29.65 -38.21
CA THR A 57 17.78 31.07 -38.11
C THR A 57 18.30 31.64 -36.79
N SER A 58 19.31 32.50 -36.85
CA SER A 58 19.87 33.20 -35.70
C SER A 58 19.00 34.39 -35.30
N THR A 59 18.41 34.36 -34.10
CA THR A 59 17.74 35.52 -33.50
C THR A 59 18.57 36.04 -32.34
N THR A 60 19.04 37.28 -32.45
CA THR A 60 19.86 37.95 -31.44
C THR A 60 18.97 38.50 -30.33
N THR A 61 19.13 38.01 -29.09
CA THR A 61 18.42 38.55 -27.92
C THR A 61 19.38 39.39 -27.08
N THR A 62 19.13 40.71 -27.02
CA THR A 62 19.97 41.68 -26.31
C THR A 62 19.77 41.58 -24.80
N THR A 63 20.83 41.30 -24.05
CA THR A 63 20.81 41.26 -22.58
C THR A 63 20.73 42.66 -21.99
N THR A 64 19.75 42.94 -21.13
CA THR A 64 19.71 44.14 -20.27
C THR A 64 19.69 43.76 -18.79
N THR A 65 20.71 44.21 -18.07
CA THR A 65 20.90 43.98 -16.63
C THR A 65 20.27 45.11 -15.81
N PRO A 66 19.37 44.82 -14.86
CA PRO A 66 18.97 45.79 -13.83
C PRO A 66 20.00 45.85 -12.68
N ALA A 67 20.30 47.07 -12.23
CA ALA A 67 21.18 47.34 -11.09
C ALA A 67 20.47 47.07 -9.73
N PRO A 68 21.20 46.95 -8.60
CA PRO A 68 20.65 46.36 -7.37
C PRO A 68 19.77 47.32 -6.57
N LEU A 69 18.70 46.80 -5.96
CA LEU A 69 17.85 47.52 -5.02
C LEU A 69 18.13 47.12 -3.57
N THR A 70 18.34 48.14 -2.74
CA THR A 70 18.63 48.07 -1.31
C THR A 70 17.44 47.56 -0.48
N GLN A 71 17.72 47.00 0.70
CA GLN A 71 16.72 46.48 1.61
C GLN A 71 15.69 47.53 2.04
N ALA A 72 14.40 47.15 2.01
CA ALA A 72 13.36 47.78 2.80
C ALA A 72 12.80 46.73 3.79
N SER A 73 13.03 46.95 5.09
CA SER A 73 12.48 46.10 6.15
C SER A 73 10.97 46.34 6.28
N VAL A 74 10.15 45.47 5.69
CA VAL A 74 8.68 45.55 5.84
C VAL A 74 8.29 44.95 7.19
N THR A 75 8.06 45.82 8.16
CA THR A 75 7.51 45.46 9.47
C THR A 75 6.12 44.86 9.29
N SER A 76 5.99 43.54 9.50
CA SER A 76 4.71 42.83 9.36
C SER A 76 3.69 43.35 10.37
N LYS A 77 2.72 44.15 9.88
CA LYS A 77 1.52 44.46 10.65
C LYS A 77 0.66 43.19 10.74
N LYS A 78 0.53 42.67 11.97
CA LYS A 78 -0.44 41.63 12.31
C LYS A 78 -1.83 42.01 11.76
N PRO A 79 -2.47 41.18 10.91
CA PRO A 79 -3.81 41.46 10.42
C PRO A 79 -4.83 41.38 11.56
N THR A 80 -5.21 42.52 12.13
CA THR A 80 -6.41 42.65 12.97
C THR A 80 -7.64 42.80 12.08
N GLY A 81 -7.94 41.76 11.32
CA GLY A 81 -9.27 41.52 10.77
C GLY A 81 -10.09 40.67 11.75
N PRO A 82 -11.43 40.71 11.71
CA PRO A 82 -12.23 39.71 12.41
C PRO A 82 -11.81 38.32 11.92
N ALA A 83 -11.71 37.36 12.84
CA ALA A 83 -11.35 35.98 12.48
C ALA A 83 -12.30 35.48 11.39
N ALA A 84 -11.76 35.12 10.23
CA ALA A 84 -12.56 34.74 9.07
C ALA A 84 -13.57 33.66 9.47
N ALA A 85 -14.85 33.91 9.22
CA ALA A 85 -15.93 33.03 9.65
C ALA A 85 -15.67 31.61 9.13
N CYS A 86 -15.78 30.62 10.02
CA CYS A 86 -15.47 29.23 9.73
C CYS A 86 -16.35 28.71 8.58
N GLY A 87 -15.80 28.69 7.37
CA GLY A 87 -16.52 28.27 6.17
C GLY A 87 -16.97 26.82 6.27
N TYR A 88 -18.21 26.53 5.86
CA TYR A 88 -18.75 25.17 5.87
C TYR A 88 -17.90 24.22 5.02
N THR A 89 -17.63 23.04 5.58
CA THR A 89 -16.99 21.93 4.90
C THR A 89 -17.61 20.62 5.43
N PRO A 90 -17.70 19.55 4.61
CA PRO A 90 -18.08 18.24 5.10
C PRO A 90 -16.94 17.57 5.91
N THR A 91 -15.74 18.17 5.98
CA THR A 91 -14.63 17.60 6.74
C THR A 91 -14.89 17.52 8.25
N PHE A 92 -14.70 16.32 8.81
CA PHE A 92 -14.58 16.09 10.26
C PHE A 92 -13.15 15.72 10.63
N VAL A 93 -12.75 16.05 11.86
CA VAL A 93 -11.46 15.73 12.48
C VAL A 93 -11.71 15.28 13.92
N ASN A 94 -11.29 14.08 14.26
CA ASN A 94 -11.53 13.44 15.56
C ASN A 94 -13.00 13.59 16.04
N GLY A 95 -13.96 13.40 15.12
CA GLY A 95 -15.40 13.49 15.37
C GLY A 95 -15.98 14.92 15.41
N LYS A 96 -15.19 15.96 15.10
CA LYS A 96 -15.62 17.37 15.14
C LYS A 96 -15.47 18.04 13.78
N ARG A 97 -16.43 18.87 13.38
CA ARG A 97 -16.38 19.60 12.10
C ARG A 97 -15.17 20.55 12.05
N SER A 98 -14.50 20.63 10.90
CA SER A 98 -13.44 21.60 10.63
C SER A 98 -13.96 22.87 9.92
N CYS A 99 -13.06 23.81 9.62
CA CYS A 99 -13.33 24.95 8.74
C CYS A 99 -12.73 24.68 7.36
N ARG A 100 -13.42 25.13 6.30
CA ARG A 100 -12.96 25.03 4.90
C ARG A 100 -11.51 25.49 4.71
N GLY A 101 -10.72 24.72 3.95
CA GLY A 101 -9.32 25.03 3.62
C GLY A 101 -8.33 25.01 4.78
N LYS A 102 -8.77 24.69 6.01
CA LYS A 102 -7.90 24.69 7.19
C LYS A 102 -6.90 23.52 7.11
N LEU A 103 -5.63 23.80 7.35
CA LEU A 103 -4.62 22.77 7.64
C LEU A 103 -4.98 22.07 8.96
N ILE A 104 -5.34 20.79 8.89
CA ILE A 104 -5.84 19.99 10.02
C ILE A 104 -4.80 19.01 10.58
N PHE A 105 -3.80 18.64 9.79
CA PHE A 105 -2.63 17.89 10.23
C PHE A 105 -1.40 18.33 9.43
N GLN A 106 -0.24 18.39 10.08
CA GLN A 106 1.04 18.52 9.42
C GLN A 106 2.11 17.80 10.22
N ASP A 107 3.02 17.12 9.53
CA ASP A 107 4.30 16.73 10.10
C ASP A 107 5.46 16.92 9.12
N GLY A 108 6.59 17.38 9.67
CA GLY A 108 7.89 17.49 9.00
C GLY A 108 8.97 16.79 9.84
N PHE A 109 8.55 15.69 10.48
CA PHE A 109 9.36 14.66 11.14
C PHE A 109 10.55 15.15 11.99
N SER A 110 10.34 16.19 12.79
CA SER A 110 11.28 16.59 13.85
C SER A 110 11.22 15.68 15.09
N LYS A 111 10.07 15.03 15.33
CA LYS A 111 9.88 13.94 16.29
C LYS A 111 8.59 13.15 15.97
N LEU A 112 8.54 11.86 16.29
CA LEU A 112 7.34 11.04 16.10
C LEU A 112 6.35 11.09 17.27
N ALA A 113 6.87 11.28 18.50
CA ALA A 113 6.09 11.21 19.73
C ALA A 113 4.96 12.26 19.78
N GLY A 114 3.74 11.79 20.05
CA GLY A 114 2.53 12.61 20.18
C GLY A 114 1.70 12.77 18.91
N LYS A 115 2.18 12.29 17.75
CA LYS A 115 1.43 12.25 16.48
C LYS A 115 1.26 10.84 15.93
N TRP A 116 2.29 10.00 16.12
CA TRP A 116 2.36 8.66 15.54
C TRP A 116 2.36 7.60 16.62
N PHE A 117 1.53 6.58 16.42
CA PHE A 117 1.59 5.31 17.10
C PHE A 117 2.40 4.34 16.23
N THR A 118 3.37 3.64 16.82
CA THR A 118 4.19 2.65 16.11
C THR A 118 3.64 1.25 16.37
N GLU A 119 3.50 0.45 15.32
CA GLU A 119 3.15 -0.97 15.46
C GLU A 119 4.34 -1.79 15.96
N ASN A 120 4.06 -2.77 16.81
CA ASN A 120 4.97 -3.82 17.23
C ASN A 120 4.19 -5.14 17.20
N ARG A 121 4.09 -5.76 16.02
CA ARG A 121 3.30 -6.98 15.78
C ARG A 121 3.79 -7.71 14.53
N PHE A 122 3.46 -8.99 14.43
CA PHE A 122 3.57 -9.70 13.17
C PHE A 122 2.57 -9.15 12.15
N ALA A 123 2.95 -9.12 10.87
CA ALA A 123 2.03 -8.91 9.77
C ALA A 123 1.02 -10.07 9.66
N GLY A 124 -0.09 -9.83 8.97
CA GLY A 124 -1.21 -10.77 8.90
C GLY A 124 -2.30 -10.27 7.96
N GLU A 125 -3.56 -10.59 8.25
CA GLU A 125 -4.69 -10.22 7.40
C GLU A 125 -4.75 -8.72 7.05
N PRO A 126 -5.16 -8.37 5.81
CA PRO A 126 -5.55 -9.26 4.71
C PRO A 126 -4.42 -9.59 3.71
N ASP A 127 -3.27 -8.93 3.78
CA ASP A 127 -2.21 -9.05 2.76
C ASP A 127 -1.06 -9.99 3.17
N TYR A 128 -0.99 -10.39 4.44
CA TYR A 128 -0.07 -11.39 4.99
C TYR A 128 1.40 -11.12 4.63
N GLU A 129 1.89 -9.92 4.91
CA GLU A 129 3.29 -9.56 4.61
C GLU A 129 4.28 -10.46 5.36
N PHE A 130 5.45 -10.69 4.77
CA PHE A 130 6.51 -11.56 5.32
C PHE A 130 7.39 -10.79 6.34
N THR A 131 6.73 -9.97 7.16
CA THR A 131 7.29 -8.85 7.90
C THR A 131 6.89 -8.87 9.38
N ILE A 132 7.83 -8.58 10.27
CA ILE A 132 7.55 -8.14 11.65
C ILE A 132 7.58 -6.62 11.67
N TYR A 133 6.49 -5.96 12.04
CA TYR A 133 6.52 -4.52 12.27
C TYR A 133 7.07 -4.24 13.67
N GLN A 134 8.10 -3.41 13.79
CA GLN A 134 8.70 -3.00 15.06
C GLN A 134 9.16 -1.53 15.00
N GLY A 135 9.21 -0.87 16.16
CA GLY A 135 9.68 0.52 16.30
C GLY A 135 11.16 0.67 16.69
N ASN A 136 12.04 -0.20 16.21
CA ASN A 136 13.46 -0.15 16.57
C ASN A 136 14.25 0.83 15.68
N ALA A 137 15.44 1.25 16.11
CA ALA A 137 16.22 2.30 15.44
C ALA A 137 16.82 1.88 14.08
N GLU A 138 16.88 0.59 13.76
CA GLU A 138 17.35 0.08 12.47
C GLU A 138 16.26 0.17 11.39
N ASN A 139 15.00 0.01 11.80
CA ASN A 139 13.83 0.00 10.92
C ASN A 139 13.08 1.34 10.90
N LEU A 140 13.10 2.12 11.98
CA LEU A 140 12.38 3.40 12.14
C LEU A 140 13.28 4.47 12.73
N TYR A 141 13.68 5.46 11.94
CA TYR A 141 14.53 6.55 12.42
C TYR A 141 14.25 7.88 11.73
N LEU A 142 14.78 8.96 12.32
CA LEU A 142 14.71 10.31 11.78
C LEU A 142 16.11 10.74 11.36
N ASN A 143 16.24 11.25 10.13
CA ASN A 143 17.51 11.75 9.60
C ASN A 143 17.25 13.03 8.81
N LYS A 144 17.96 14.13 9.13
CA LYS A 144 17.79 15.46 8.50
C LYS A 144 16.32 15.92 8.40
N ASN A 145 15.55 15.73 9.48
CA ASN A 145 14.10 16.00 9.57
C ASN A 145 13.22 15.21 8.58
N LYS A 146 13.72 14.09 8.05
CA LYS A 146 12.93 13.13 7.26
C LYS A 146 12.71 11.86 8.06
N LEU A 147 11.53 11.28 7.91
CA LEU A 147 11.23 9.93 8.40
C LEU A 147 11.86 8.92 7.44
N HIS A 148 12.63 7.98 7.99
CA HIS A 148 13.12 6.81 7.29
C HIS A 148 12.45 5.56 7.86
N ILE A 149 11.90 4.74 6.96
CA ILE A 149 11.48 3.37 7.25
C ILE A 149 12.32 2.44 6.37
N ARG A 150 13.03 1.49 6.99
CA ARG A 150 13.99 0.58 6.33
C ARG A 150 13.64 -0.87 6.65
N PRO A 151 13.50 -1.77 5.66
CA PRO A 151 13.38 -3.19 5.92
C PRO A 151 14.76 -3.80 6.21
N THR A 152 14.83 -4.73 7.16
CA THR A 152 16.03 -5.52 7.51
C THR A 152 15.67 -7.01 7.60
N LEU A 153 16.67 -7.90 7.72
CA LEU A 153 16.38 -9.33 7.92
C LEU A 153 16.20 -9.65 9.40
N THR A 154 15.27 -10.57 9.68
CA THR A 154 15.06 -11.12 11.02
C THR A 154 16.31 -11.87 11.53
N ASP A 155 16.99 -12.61 10.64
CA ASP A 155 18.25 -13.29 10.95
C ASP A 155 19.40 -12.34 11.29
N ASP A 156 19.47 -11.16 10.66
CA ASP A 156 20.53 -10.17 10.94
C ASP A 156 20.41 -9.64 12.39
N LYS A 157 19.21 -9.69 12.99
CA LYS A 157 18.90 -9.28 14.36
C LYS A 157 18.96 -10.40 15.40
N TYR A 158 18.39 -11.57 15.09
CA TYR A 158 18.21 -12.67 16.05
C TYR A 158 19.23 -13.82 15.87
N GLY A 159 20.07 -13.75 14.85
CA GLY A 159 21.12 -14.72 14.52
C GLY A 159 20.79 -15.53 13.26
N ASN A 160 21.83 -15.89 12.50
CA ASN A 160 21.70 -16.68 11.28
C ASN A 160 21.02 -18.03 11.53
N GLY A 161 19.98 -18.33 10.74
CA GLY A 161 19.14 -19.52 10.86
C GLY A 161 17.97 -19.39 11.85
N PHE A 162 17.81 -18.26 12.56
CA PHE A 162 16.72 -18.06 13.51
C PHE A 162 15.34 -18.19 12.87
N VAL A 163 15.17 -17.61 11.67
CA VAL A 163 13.91 -17.64 10.90
C VAL A 163 13.36 -19.06 10.70
N THR A 164 14.25 -20.02 10.42
CA THR A 164 13.93 -21.44 10.20
C THR A 164 14.22 -22.34 11.41
N GLY A 165 14.61 -21.78 12.55
CA GLY A 165 14.88 -22.53 13.77
C GLY A 165 13.61 -23.06 14.43
N ASP A 166 13.77 -23.72 15.57
CA ASP A 166 12.69 -24.24 16.43
C ASP A 166 12.24 -23.23 17.52
N ARG A 167 12.84 -22.03 17.54
CA ARG A 167 12.68 -21.03 18.61
C ARG A 167 11.42 -20.18 18.37
N GLU A 168 10.53 -20.15 19.36
CA GLU A 168 9.43 -19.18 19.41
C GLU A 168 9.98 -17.74 19.42
N LEU A 169 9.36 -16.85 18.62
CA LEU A 169 9.51 -15.41 18.78
C LEU A 169 8.23 -14.83 19.38
N ASN A 170 8.36 -14.19 20.52
CA ASN A 170 7.28 -13.62 21.30
C ASN A 170 7.56 -12.14 21.56
N LEU A 171 6.63 -11.27 21.18
CA LEU A 171 6.76 -9.81 21.33
C LEU A 171 6.36 -9.30 22.73
N GLY A 172 5.81 -10.19 23.57
CA GLY A 172 5.43 -9.90 24.96
C GLY A 172 4.44 -8.75 25.11
N ASP A 173 4.49 -8.10 26.27
CA ASP A 173 3.60 -6.98 26.63
C ASP A 173 3.75 -5.74 25.73
N THR A 174 4.82 -5.69 24.94
CA THR A 174 5.05 -4.60 23.98
C THR A 174 4.27 -4.78 22.68
N CYS A 175 3.58 -5.92 22.48
CA CYS A 175 2.83 -6.19 21.26
C CYS A 175 1.65 -5.23 21.06
N THR A 176 1.40 -4.78 19.82
CA THR A 176 0.30 -3.86 19.47
C THR A 176 -0.90 -4.54 18.81
N GLY A 177 -0.81 -5.83 18.51
CA GLY A 177 -1.90 -6.66 18.01
C GLY A 177 -2.71 -7.33 19.12
N ARG A 178 -3.40 -8.44 18.81
CA ARG A 178 -4.19 -9.17 19.81
C ARG A 178 -3.27 -10.01 20.71
N PRO A 179 -3.29 -9.83 22.05
CA PRO A 179 -2.42 -10.60 22.94
C PRO A 179 -2.58 -12.11 22.80
N ALA A 180 -1.47 -12.84 22.86
CA ALA A 180 -1.40 -14.30 22.75
C ALA A 180 -1.97 -14.92 21.45
N THR A 181 -2.13 -14.15 20.37
CA THR A 181 -2.40 -14.66 19.01
C THR A 181 -1.14 -14.64 18.14
N GLU A 182 -1.28 -15.09 16.88
CA GLU A 182 -0.28 -14.95 15.82
C GLU A 182 0.12 -13.49 15.53
N ASP A 183 -0.66 -12.49 15.98
CA ASP A 183 -0.24 -11.08 15.95
C ASP A 183 1.00 -10.82 16.83
N CYS A 184 1.21 -11.63 17.89
CA CYS A 184 2.18 -11.36 18.96
C CYS A 184 3.15 -12.52 19.26
N VAL A 185 2.81 -13.74 18.85
CA VAL A 185 3.62 -14.95 19.09
C VAL A 185 3.70 -15.78 17.82
N GLN A 186 4.91 -16.05 17.34
CA GLN A 186 5.14 -16.96 16.22
C GLN A 186 5.96 -18.17 16.64
N ARG A 187 5.44 -19.35 16.34
CA ARG A 187 6.03 -20.66 16.67
C ARG A 187 6.41 -21.39 15.38
N PRO A 188 7.69 -21.44 15.00
CA PRO A 188 8.11 -22.19 13.83
C PRO A 188 7.72 -23.67 13.94
N ARG A 189 7.14 -24.21 12.87
CA ARG A 189 6.78 -25.63 12.76
C ARG A 189 6.68 -26.04 11.29
N ALA A 190 7.52 -26.99 10.89
CA ALA A 190 7.61 -27.50 9.52
C ALA A 190 7.84 -26.37 8.48
N TRP A 191 6.79 -25.92 7.78
CA TRP A 191 6.88 -24.81 6.81
C TRP A 191 6.51 -23.45 7.40
N MET A 192 5.87 -23.41 8.57
CA MET A 192 5.65 -22.15 9.30
C MET A 192 6.98 -21.70 9.89
N ILE A 193 7.41 -20.49 9.52
CA ILE A 193 8.66 -19.87 9.95
C ILE A 193 8.37 -18.53 10.66
N VAL A 194 9.36 -17.97 11.35
CA VAL A 194 9.29 -16.55 11.74
C VAL A 194 9.30 -15.70 10.47
N PRO A 195 8.52 -14.60 10.35
CA PRO A 195 8.60 -13.72 9.20
C PRO A 195 10.06 -13.32 8.88
N PRO A 196 10.55 -13.56 7.64
CA PRO A 196 11.95 -13.37 7.25
C PRO A 196 12.52 -11.95 7.43
N THR A 197 11.66 -10.95 7.53
CA THR A 197 12.05 -9.53 7.53
C THR A 197 11.45 -8.77 8.69
N ILE A 198 12.12 -7.69 9.09
CA ILE A 198 11.63 -6.71 10.05
C ILE A 198 11.51 -5.38 9.31
N SER A 199 10.45 -4.63 9.60
CA SER A 199 10.15 -3.32 9.04
C SER A 199 9.44 -2.48 10.10
N SER A 200 8.89 -1.34 9.71
CA SER A 200 8.07 -0.51 10.59
C SER A 200 6.80 -0.05 9.90
N MET A 201 5.75 0.05 10.70
CA MET A 201 4.50 0.70 10.34
C MET A 201 4.16 1.67 11.47
N ILE A 202 3.88 2.92 11.10
CA ILE A 202 3.37 3.93 12.02
C ILE A 202 2.02 4.44 11.54
N SER A 203 1.16 4.85 12.47
CA SER A 203 -0.18 5.33 12.15
C SER A 203 -0.64 6.47 13.06
N THR A 204 -1.54 7.31 12.57
CA THR A 204 -2.14 8.37 13.39
C THR A 204 -3.33 7.86 14.23
N LYS A 205 -3.59 6.54 14.28
CA LYS A 205 -4.84 5.93 14.81
C LYS A 205 -5.23 6.34 16.23
N LYS A 206 -4.28 6.74 17.08
CA LYS A 206 -4.49 7.21 18.46
C LYS A 206 -4.49 8.74 18.64
N HIS A 207 -4.24 9.51 17.58
CA HIS A 207 -3.93 10.95 17.65
C HIS A 207 -4.74 11.80 16.66
N PHE A 208 -4.91 11.32 15.43
CA PHE A 208 -5.58 12.05 14.36
C PHE A 208 -6.31 11.10 13.41
N SER A 209 -7.60 11.33 13.25
CA SER A 209 -8.45 10.78 12.20
C SER A 209 -9.26 11.91 11.57
N PHE A 210 -9.66 11.73 10.32
CA PHE A 210 -10.49 12.70 9.61
C PHE A 210 -11.42 11.99 8.61
N LEU A 211 -12.53 12.64 8.27
CA LEU A 211 -13.43 12.26 7.19
C LEU A 211 -13.41 13.39 6.16
N TYR A 212 -13.09 13.07 4.90
CA TYR A 212 -12.94 13.99 3.76
C TYR A 212 -11.87 15.07 3.92
N GLY A 213 -11.06 15.27 2.89
CA GLY A 213 -9.97 16.23 2.93
C GLY A 213 -8.97 16.04 1.80
N ILE A 214 -7.96 16.91 1.78
CA ILE A 214 -6.80 16.82 0.88
C ILE A 214 -5.65 16.25 1.70
N VAL A 215 -5.00 15.18 1.24
CA VAL A 215 -3.76 14.64 1.82
C VAL A 215 -2.64 14.85 0.84
N GLU A 216 -1.48 15.32 1.32
CA GLU A 216 -0.24 15.44 0.55
C GLU A 216 0.90 14.76 1.33
N ILE A 217 1.61 13.86 0.68
CA ILE A 217 2.77 13.12 1.23
C ILE A 217 3.93 13.31 0.27
N ARG A 218 4.97 14.01 0.71
CA ARG A 218 6.22 14.15 -0.04
C ARG A 218 7.16 13.02 0.33
N ALA A 219 7.41 12.08 -0.58
CA ALA A 219 8.23 10.90 -0.30
C ALA A 219 9.07 10.44 -1.48
N ARG A 220 10.22 9.80 -1.18
CA ARG A 220 10.91 8.88 -2.08
C ARG A 220 10.54 7.47 -1.69
N LEU A 221 10.00 6.70 -2.64
CA LEU A 221 9.52 5.34 -2.42
C LEU A 221 10.69 4.33 -2.32
N PRO A 222 10.49 3.16 -1.68
CA PRO A 222 11.55 2.19 -1.47
C PRO A 222 11.92 1.42 -2.76
N LYS A 223 13.20 1.09 -2.90
CA LYS A 223 13.74 0.30 -4.03
C LYS A 223 14.33 -1.04 -3.57
N GLY A 224 13.98 -2.11 -4.28
CA GLY A 224 14.41 -3.47 -3.98
C GLY A 224 13.31 -4.47 -4.31
N ASP A 225 13.69 -5.71 -4.62
CA ASP A 225 12.72 -6.75 -4.94
C ASP A 225 11.81 -7.04 -3.74
N TRP A 226 10.52 -7.21 -4.02
CA TRP A 226 9.49 -7.65 -3.08
C TRP A 226 9.14 -6.69 -1.93
N ILE A 227 9.63 -5.44 -1.96
CA ILE A 227 9.23 -4.39 -1.00
C ILE A 227 8.26 -3.40 -1.63
N TYR A 228 7.39 -2.79 -0.83
CA TYR A 228 6.49 -1.72 -1.30
C TYR A 228 6.13 -0.74 -0.17
N PRO A 229 5.81 0.52 -0.51
CA PRO A 229 5.34 1.50 0.45
C PRO A 229 3.89 1.24 0.84
N GLN A 230 3.60 1.42 2.12
CA GLN A 230 2.26 1.43 2.69
C GLN A 230 1.89 2.88 3.04
N LEU A 231 1.43 3.63 2.05
CA LEU A 231 0.93 5.01 2.19
C LEU A 231 -0.59 4.99 2.11
N TYR A 232 -1.24 4.71 3.24
CA TYR A 232 -2.68 4.36 3.27
C TYR A 232 -3.49 5.29 4.17
N LEU A 233 -4.80 5.36 3.87
CA LEU A 233 -5.82 5.67 4.87
C LEU A 233 -6.53 4.37 5.28
N LYS A 234 -6.63 4.13 6.60
CA LYS A 234 -7.37 3.01 7.19
C LYS A 234 -8.52 3.51 8.07
N PRO A 235 -9.67 2.80 8.13
CA PRO A 235 -10.83 3.21 8.91
C PRO A 235 -10.52 3.25 10.40
N LYS A 236 -10.98 4.31 11.08
CA LYS A 236 -10.85 4.48 12.53
C LYS A 236 -11.57 3.39 13.33
N SER A 237 -12.65 2.85 12.77
CA SER A 237 -13.49 1.81 13.34
C SER A 237 -14.01 0.90 12.23
N GLU A 238 -14.12 -0.39 12.52
CA GLU A 238 -14.67 -1.42 11.62
C GLU A 238 -16.21 -1.35 11.57
N PHE A 239 -16.74 -0.21 11.12
CA PHE A 239 -18.18 0.10 11.13
C PHE A 239 -18.99 -0.80 10.18
N TYR A 240 -18.45 -1.03 8.99
CA TYR A 240 -19.10 -1.87 7.97
C TYR A 240 -18.79 -3.35 8.18
N GLY A 241 -17.55 -3.64 8.59
CA GLY A 241 -17.03 -4.96 8.86
C GLY A 241 -15.50 -4.96 9.01
N ALA A 242 -14.90 -6.14 9.09
CA ALA A 242 -13.47 -6.34 9.36
C ALA A 242 -12.58 -6.03 8.13
N GLY A 243 -11.40 -5.47 8.37
CA GLY A 243 -10.39 -5.27 7.33
C GLY A 243 -10.90 -4.44 6.14
N TYR A 244 -10.92 -5.02 4.94
CA TYR A 244 -11.38 -4.35 3.72
C TYR A 244 -12.89 -4.11 3.65
N GLU A 245 -13.70 -4.78 4.47
CA GLU A 245 -15.15 -4.49 4.56
C GLU A 245 -15.43 -3.05 5.04
N SER A 246 -14.50 -2.43 5.77
CA SER A 246 -14.52 -0.99 6.11
C SER A 246 -13.58 -0.13 5.26
N GLY A 247 -13.10 -0.68 4.13
CA GLY A 247 -12.30 0.01 3.11
C GLY A 247 -10.83 0.23 3.45
N LEU A 248 -10.01 0.40 2.40
CA LEU A 248 -8.67 0.98 2.50
C LEU A 248 -8.40 1.88 1.28
N ILE A 249 -7.87 3.09 1.50
CA ILE A 249 -7.44 3.99 0.41
C ILE A 249 -5.91 3.90 0.28
N LYS A 250 -5.41 3.50 -0.88
CA LYS A 250 -3.98 3.48 -1.23
C LYS A 250 -3.62 4.82 -1.89
N ILE A 251 -2.97 5.73 -1.16
CA ILE A 251 -2.57 7.06 -1.65
C ILE A 251 -1.56 6.92 -2.79
N ALA A 252 -0.55 6.08 -2.58
CA ALA A 252 0.46 5.73 -3.56
C ALA A 252 1.03 4.34 -3.26
N HIS A 253 1.24 3.55 -4.30
CA HIS A 253 1.81 2.21 -4.25
C HIS A 253 2.67 1.96 -5.49
N VAL A 254 3.89 1.46 -5.27
CA VAL A 254 4.85 1.08 -6.31
C VAL A 254 5.58 -0.15 -5.81
N ALA A 255 5.66 -1.20 -6.61
CA ALA A 255 6.52 -2.34 -6.33
C ALA A 255 8.00 -1.92 -6.46
N GLY A 256 8.82 -2.20 -5.45
CA GLY A 256 10.22 -1.78 -5.39
C GLY A 256 11.13 -2.45 -6.44
N ASN A 257 10.68 -3.55 -7.05
CA ASN A 257 11.40 -4.30 -8.09
C ASN A 257 11.73 -3.40 -9.29
N ALA A 258 12.87 -3.64 -9.93
CA ALA A 258 13.36 -2.80 -11.02
C ALA A 258 12.44 -2.79 -12.25
N ASN A 259 11.80 -3.92 -12.58
CA ASN A 259 10.88 -4.03 -13.72
C ASN A 259 9.51 -3.38 -13.48
N MET A 260 9.00 -3.40 -12.24
CA MET A 260 7.64 -2.93 -11.91
C MET A 260 7.60 -1.46 -11.43
N SER A 261 8.71 -0.90 -10.97
CA SER A 261 8.80 0.44 -10.37
C SER A 261 8.53 1.64 -11.31
N LYS A 262 8.16 1.39 -12.58
CA LYS A 262 7.75 2.42 -13.54
C LYS A 262 6.24 2.72 -13.54
N THR A 263 5.44 1.88 -12.89
CA THR A 263 4.00 2.07 -12.75
C THR A 263 3.67 2.50 -11.32
N LEU A 264 3.10 3.68 -11.17
CA LEU A 264 2.51 4.17 -9.93
C LEU A 264 1.04 3.79 -9.89
N ALA A 265 0.62 3.16 -8.80
CA ALA A 265 -0.76 2.83 -8.51
C ALA A 265 -1.28 3.69 -7.34
N GLY A 266 -2.55 4.09 -7.42
CA GLY A 266 -3.32 4.65 -6.31
C GLY A 266 -4.79 4.29 -6.49
N GLY A 267 -5.55 4.23 -5.41
CA GLY A 267 -6.94 3.80 -5.52
C GLY A 267 -7.57 3.39 -4.21
N VAL A 268 -8.65 2.63 -4.32
CA VAL A 268 -9.34 2.03 -3.17
C VAL A 268 -9.38 0.52 -3.27
N ILE A 269 -9.29 -0.15 -2.12
CA ILE A 269 -9.54 -1.58 -1.97
C ILE A 269 -10.92 -1.76 -1.36
N LEU A 270 -11.77 -2.50 -2.08
CA LEU A 270 -13.15 -2.76 -1.70
C LEU A 270 -13.32 -4.11 -0.99
N SER A 271 -12.57 -5.14 -1.38
CA SER A 271 -12.61 -6.47 -0.75
C SER A 271 -11.30 -7.24 -0.94
N GLN A 272 -11.28 -8.51 -0.51
CA GLN A 272 -10.14 -9.41 -0.74
C GLN A 272 -10.15 -10.07 -2.14
N SER A 273 -11.28 -10.07 -2.85
CA SER A 273 -11.40 -10.67 -4.19
C SER A 273 -10.52 -9.93 -5.21
N ASP A 274 -10.08 -10.63 -6.26
CA ASP A 274 -9.27 -10.00 -7.31
C ASP A 274 -9.98 -8.80 -7.94
N PHE A 275 -11.30 -8.89 -8.11
CA PHE A 275 -12.12 -7.76 -8.55
C PHE A 275 -12.08 -6.60 -7.54
N GLY A 276 -12.39 -6.85 -6.26
CA GLY A 276 -12.44 -5.80 -5.22
C GLY A 276 -11.08 -5.19 -4.88
N ARG A 277 -9.98 -5.91 -5.14
CA ARG A 277 -8.60 -5.42 -5.03
C ARG A 277 -8.18 -4.52 -6.19
N ASN A 278 -8.79 -4.65 -7.37
CA ASN A 278 -8.37 -3.97 -8.61
C ASN A 278 -9.36 -2.92 -9.14
N TYR A 279 -10.67 -3.05 -8.88
CA TYR A 279 -11.72 -2.16 -9.40
C TYR A 279 -11.43 -0.67 -9.17
N GLY A 280 -11.00 -0.33 -7.96
CA GLY A 280 -10.70 1.03 -7.54
C GLY A 280 -9.30 1.53 -7.88
N ILE A 281 -8.44 0.72 -8.51
CA ILE A 281 -7.04 1.08 -8.78
C ILE A 281 -6.93 1.88 -10.08
N LYS A 282 -6.15 2.97 -10.02
CA LYS A 282 -5.74 3.82 -11.14
C LYS A 282 -4.22 3.80 -11.22
N ASN A 283 -3.70 3.76 -12.44
CA ASN A 283 -2.27 3.57 -12.72
C ASN A 283 -1.72 4.67 -13.63
N VAL A 284 -0.47 5.07 -13.41
CA VAL A 284 0.28 5.93 -14.33
C VAL A 284 1.71 5.43 -14.52
N SER A 285 2.13 5.38 -15.77
CA SER A 285 3.46 4.89 -16.16
C SER A 285 4.41 6.06 -16.43
N SER A 286 5.64 5.96 -15.95
CA SER A 286 6.72 6.90 -16.22
C SER A 286 7.83 6.26 -17.07
N PRO A 287 8.55 7.01 -17.93
CA PRO A 287 9.79 6.52 -18.52
C PRO A 287 10.89 6.23 -17.47
N THR A 288 10.85 6.90 -16.32
CA THR A 288 11.74 6.71 -15.16
C THR A 288 11.07 5.87 -14.06
N HIS A 289 11.79 5.56 -12.98
CA HIS A 289 11.27 4.77 -11.86
C HIS A 289 10.79 5.70 -10.75
N TRP A 290 9.56 5.49 -10.25
CA TRP A 290 8.93 6.29 -9.19
C TRP A 290 9.57 6.16 -7.80
N ASN A 291 10.60 5.32 -7.65
CA ASN A 291 11.37 5.13 -6.42
C ASN A 291 12.78 5.74 -6.46
N HIS A 292 13.12 6.48 -7.52
CA HIS A 292 14.40 7.19 -7.61
C HIS A 292 14.38 8.54 -6.87
N ASP A 293 13.32 9.33 -7.05
CA ASP A 293 13.25 10.73 -6.61
C ASP A 293 12.12 10.98 -5.59
N PHE A 294 12.08 12.20 -5.04
CA PHE A 294 10.97 12.63 -4.19
C PHE A 294 9.82 13.15 -5.05
N HIS A 295 8.64 12.58 -4.84
CA HIS A 295 7.39 13.00 -5.47
C HIS A 295 6.39 13.47 -4.42
N ASP A 296 5.48 14.38 -4.81
CA ASP A 296 4.37 14.84 -3.98
C ASP A 296 3.10 14.03 -4.31
N PHE A 297 2.88 12.96 -3.56
CA PHE A 297 1.70 12.10 -3.69
C PHE A 297 0.51 12.74 -2.98
N LYS A 298 -0.55 13.02 -3.73
CA LYS A 298 -1.70 13.78 -3.24
C LYS A 298 -3.02 13.09 -3.56
N ILE A 299 -3.95 13.13 -2.61
CA ILE A 299 -5.36 12.78 -2.85
C ILE A 299 -6.29 13.90 -2.43
N VAL A 300 -7.38 14.06 -3.17
CA VAL A 300 -8.54 14.87 -2.79
C VAL A 300 -9.70 13.92 -2.56
N TRP A 301 -10.02 13.64 -1.31
CA TRP A 301 -11.10 12.73 -0.89
C TRP A 301 -12.33 13.54 -0.48
N THR A 302 -13.40 13.38 -1.25
CA THR A 302 -14.69 14.06 -1.07
C THR A 302 -15.80 13.04 -0.76
N ALA A 303 -17.02 13.52 -0.57
CA ALA A 303 -18.20 12.66 -0.38
C ALA A 303 -18.61 11.92 -1.67
N ASP A 304 -18.15 12.40 -2.83
CA ASP A 304 -18.59 11.95 -4.14
C ASP A 304 -17.47 11.19 -4.89
N SER A 305 -16.20 11.54 -4.65
CA SER A 305 -15.05 10.97 -5.35
C SER A 305 -13.73 11.05 -4.57
N ILE A 306 -12.75 10.24 -4.99
CA ILE A 306 -11.34 10.34 -4.57
C ILE A 306 -10.48 10.56 -5.81
N THR A 307 -9.90 11.75 -5.94
CA THR A 307 -8.95 12.11 -7.00
C THR A 307 -7.52 11.84 -6.54
N PHE A 308 -6.70 11.24 -7.41
CA PHE A 308 -5.30 10.90 -7.18
C PHE A 308 -4.39 11.75 -8.07
N THR A 309 -3.32 12.25 -7.47
CA THR A 309 -2.39 13.21 -8.07
C THR A 309 -0.95 12.86 -7.68
N VAL A 310 -0.02 13.03 -8.61
CA VAL A 310 1.43 12.98 -8.36
C VAL A 310 2.06 14.21 -9.01
N ASP A 311 2.89 14.95 -8.27
CA ASP A 311 3.59 16.16 -8.76
C ASP A 311 2.64 17.15 -9.46
N ASP A 312 1.47 17.39 -8.83
CA ASP A 312 0.36 18.20 -9.32
C ASP A 312 -0.40 17.70 -10.57
N GLU A 313 0.01 16.58 -11.19
CA GLU A 313 -0.71 15.93 -12.30
C GLU A 313 -1.74 14.90 -11.81
N VAL A 314 -3.02 15.06 -12.21
CA VAL A 314 -4.09 14.10 -11.91
C VAL A 314 -3.94 12.87 -12.81
N TYR A 315 -3.84 11.69 -12.21
CA TYR A 315 -3.73 10.42 -12.93
C TYR A 315 -4.91 9.46 -12.73
N GLY A 316 -5.81 9.77 -11.80
CA GLY A 316 -6.94 8.91 -11.51
C GLY A 316 -8.03 9.62 -10.73
N VAL A 317 -9.27 9.24 -11.00
CA VAL A 317 -10.43 9.56 -10.16
C VAL A 317 -11.17 8.26 -9.90
N VAL A 318 -11.55 8.04 -8.64
CA VAL A 318 -12.41 6.94 -8.22
C VAL A 318 -13.75 7.55 -7.81
N GLU A 319 -14.80 7.13 -8.49
CA GLU A 319 -16.19 7.53 -8.23
C GLU A 319 -17.00 6.25 -7.99
N PRO A 320 -17.99 6.26 -7.08
CA PRO A 320 -18.89 5.13 -6.91
C PRO A 320 -19.85 5.00 -8.10
N PRO A 321 -20.34 3.78 -8.40
CA PRO A 321 -21.50 3.59 -9.28
C PRO A 321 -22.71 4.42 -8.85
N GLU A 322 -23.70 4.56 -9.74
CA GLU A 322 -24.94 5.27 -9.41
C GLU A 322 -25.63 4.71 -8.15
N ASP A 323 -25.61 3.38 -7.98
CA ASP A 323 -26.15 2.67 -6.81
C ASP A 323 -25.13 2.46 -5.67
N GLY A 324 -23.97 3.13 -5.72
CA GLY A 324 -22.88 3.00 -4.74
C GLY A 324 -22.03 1.74 -4.91
N PHE A 325 -20.90 1.62 -4.19
CA PHE A 325 -20.05 0.42 -4.28
C PHE A 325 -20.74 -0.86 -3.77
N GLY A 326 -21.76 -0.73 -2.91
CA GLY A 326 -22.54 -1.86 -2.40
C GLY A 326 -23.44 -2.56 -3.43
N SER A 327 -23.50 -2.06 -4.67
CA SER A 327 -24.19 -2.71 -5.80
C SER A 327 -23.32 -3.67 -6.60
N LEU A 328 -22.00 -3.67 -6.39
CA LEU A 328 -21.05 -4.49 -7.14
C LEU A 328 -21.15 -5.98 -6.73
N SER A 329 -21.41 -6.86 -7.69
CA SER A 329 -21.61 -8.30 -7.46
C SER A 329 -20.34 -9.05 -7.04
N ASP A 330 -19.20 -8.67 -7.62
CA ASP A 330 -17.98 -9.50 -7.60
C ASP A 330 -17.05 -9.16 -6.42
N LEU A 331 -17.59 -8.49 -5.40
CA LEU A 331 -16.85 -8.13 -4.18
C LEU A 331 -16.65 -9.32 -3.22
N GLU A 332 -17.43 -10.39 -3.34
CA GLU A 332 -17.40 -11.58 -2.46
C GLU A 332 -17.66 -11.28 -0.96
N HIS A 333 -18.19 -10.10 -0.66
CA HIS A 333 -18.67 -9.74 0.69
C HIS A 333 -19.94 -10.50 1.05
N SER A 334 -20.17 -10.69 2.35
CA SER A 334 -21.44 -11.24 2.83
C SER A 334 -22.61 -10.28 2.51
N PRO A 335 -23.85 -10.79 2.32
CA PRO A 335 -25.02 -9.94 2.08
C PRO A 335 -25.22 -8.89 3.19
N GLU A 336 -24.89 -9.22 4.44
CA GLU A 336 -24.99 -8.29 5.58
C GLU A 336 -24.06 -7.09 5.45
N VAL A 337 -22.84 -7.27 4.92
CA VAL A 337 -21.88 -6.19 4.68
C VAL A 337 -22.35 -5.31 3.52
N LEU A 338 -22.81 -5.92 2.42
CA LEU A 338 -23.32 -5.19 1.26
C LEU A 338 -24.57 -4.36 1.59
N GLU A 339 -25.51 -4.89 2.39
CA GLU A 339 -26.67 -4.13 2.85
C GLU A 339 -26.29 -2.98 3.79
N LYS A 340 -25.27 -3.13 4.65
CA LYS A 340 -24.74 -2.00 5.42
C LYS A 340 -24.12 -0.93 4.51
N TRP A 341 -23.39 -1.32 3.46
CA TRP A 341 -22.82 -0.37 2.49
C TRP A 341 -23.92 0.44 1.80
N LYS A 342 -25.01 -0.22 1.36
CA LYS A 342 -26.19 0.45 0.76
C LYS A 342 -26.93 1.40 1.71
N GLN A 343 -26.83 1.19 3.02
CA GLN A 343 -27.34 2.10 4.05
C GLN A 343 -26.40 3.29 4.35
N GLY A 344 -25.17 3.26 3.81
CA GLY A 344 -24.24 4.38 3.83
C GLY A 344 -24.52 5.42 2.73
N SER A 345 -23.56 6.31 2.50
CA SER A 345 -23.52 7.11 1.28
C SER A 345 -23.01 6.31 0.08
N LYS A 346 -23.14 6.82 -1.15
CA LYS A 346 -22.70 6.10 -2.36
C LYS A 346 -21.22 5.69 -2.33
N ILE A 347 -20.37 6.48 -1.68
CA ILE A 347 -18.94 6.22 -1.52
C ILE A 347 -18.60 5.28 -0.35
N ALA A 348 -19.59 4.75 0.39
CA ALA A 348 -19.37 3.75 1.43
C ALA A 348 -18.58 2.55 0.86
N PRO A 349 -17.51 2.09 1.54
CA PRO A 349 -17.21 2.31 2.96
C PRO A 349 -16.39 3.57 3.29
N PHE A 350 -16.03 4.41 2.31
CA PHE A 350 -15.15 5.59 2.47
C PHE A 350 -15.87 6.85 2.96
N ASP A 351 -16.87 6.69 3.81
CA ASP A 351 -17.71 7.76 4.38
C ASP A 351 -17.69 7.79 5.92
N LYS A 352 -16.63 7.22 6.50
CA LYS A 352 -16.29 7.21 7.94
C LYS A 352 -14.90 7.78 8.15
N GLU A 353 -14.59 8.22 9.37
CA GLU A 353 -13.26 8.76 9.66
C GLU A 353 -12.16 7.71 9.43
N MET A 354 -11.09 8.11 8.75
CA MET A 354 -9.89 7.30 8.52
C MET A 354 -8.67 7.95 9.17
N TYR A 355 -7.61 7.17 9.39
CA TYR A 355 -6.31 7.61 9.89
C TYR A 355 -5.19 7.27 8.90
N LEU A 356 -4.10 8.03 8.95
CA LEU A 356 -2.92 7.83 8.11
C LEU A 356 -2.11 6.61 8.59
N VAL A 357 -1.60 5.83 7.65
CA VAL A 357 -0.62 4.76 7.85
C VAL A 357 0.57 5.02 6.93
N LEU A 358 1.77 4.91 7.49
CA LEU A 358 3.05 5.00 6.79
C LEU A 358 3.88 3.76 7.16
N GLY A 359 4.35 2.99 6.19
CA GLY A 359 5.12 1.77 6.44
C GLY A 359 5.76 1.19 5.18
N ILE A 360 6.48 0.07 5.36
CA ILE A 360 6.93 -0.79 4.26
C ILE A 360 6.46 -2.21 4.54
N GLY A 361 5.71 -2.79 3.60
CA GLY A 361 5.45 -4.21 3.53
C GLY A 361 6.49 -4.92 2.67
N VAL A 362 6.75 -6.19 3.00
CA VAL A 362 7.62 -7.07 2.22
C VAL A 362 6.90 -8.37 1.90
N GLY A 363 6.90 -8.79 0.63
CA GLY A 363 6.23 -10.00 0.18
C GLY A 363 4.71 -9.97 0.40
N GLY A 364 4.12 -11.11 0.77
CA GLY A 364 2.68 -11.24 0.94
C GLY A 364 1.90 -11.24 -0.39
N GLN A 365 0.60 -10.94 -0.31
CA GLN A 365 -0.36 -11.10 -1.41
C GLN A 365 -0.41 -9.94 -2.42
N LEU A 366 0.28 -8.81 -2.18
CA LEU A 366 0.22 -7.65 -3.09
C LEU A 366 1.03 -7.82 -4.39
N PHE A 367 1.88 -8.84 -4.49
CA PHE A 367 2.56 -9.18 -5.72
C PHE A 367 1.72 -10.22 -6.49
N PRO A 368 1.22 -9.93 -7.70
CA PRO A 368 0.45 -10.90 -8.48
C PRO A 368 1.36 -12.06 -8.94
N ASP A 369 0.78 -13.26 -9.09
CA ASP A 369 1.52 -14.46 -9.52
C ASP A 369 1.87 -14.44 -11.02
N SER A 370 1.19 -13.61 -11.81
CA SER A 370 1.45 -13.42 -13.24
C SER A 370 2.71 -12.59 -13.56
N GLU A 371 3.30 -11.89 -12.58
CA GLU A 371 4.47 -11.00 -12.77
C GLU A 371 5.82 -11.76 -12.77
N GLY A 372 5.94 -12.68 -13.72
CA GLY A 372 7.22 -13.24 -14.16
C GLY A 372 7.81 -14.35 -13.28
N SER A 373 8.57 -15.23 -13.93
CA SER A 373 9.20 -16.44 -13.36
C SER A 373 10.26 -16.22 -12.27
N ALA A 374 10.38 -14.99 -11.76
CA ALA A 374 11.31 -14.59 -10.71
C ALA A 374 10.67 -14.50 -9.32
N LYS A 375 9.33 -14.42 -9.20
CA LYS A 375 8.63 -14.40 -7.91
C LYS A 375 8.85 -15.76 -7.20
N PRO A 376 9.44 -15.80 -6.00
CA PRO A 376 9.77 -17.07 -5.34
C PRO A 376 8.61 -17.69 -4.54
N TRP A 377 7.38 -17.15 -4.63
CA TRP A 377 6.19 -17.72 -3.99
C TRP A 377 4.94 -17.52 -4.85
N GLU A 378 3.97 -18.42 -4.70
CA GLU A 378 2.60 -18.22 -5.17
C GLU A 378 1.76 -17.59 -4.05
N ASN A 379 0.79 -16.73 -4.38
CA ASN A 379 -0.15 -16.23 -3.39
C ASN A 379 -1.00 -17.38 -2.81
N PHE A 380 -1.39 -17.23 -1.55
CA PHE A 380 -2.15 -18.23 -0.78
C PHE A 380 -1.42 -19.59 -0.54
N ASP A 381 -0.22 -19.85 -1.09
CA ASP A 381 0.60 -21.01 -0.70
C ASP A 381 1.08 -20.83 0.76
N PRO A 382 0.75 -21.73 1.70
CA PRO A 382 1.25 -21.67 3.08
C PRO A 382 2.78 -21.80 3.20
N LYS A 383 3.49 -22.21 2.14
CA LYS A 383 4.95 -22.21 2.06
C LYS A 383 5.54 -20.91 1.50
N GLY A 384 4.71 -19.94 1.11
CA GLY A 384 5.16 -18.69 0.50
C GLY A 384 6.26 -17.95 1.27
N PRO A 385 6.11 -17.70 2.59
CA PRO A 385 7.17 -17.10 3.41
C PRO A 385 8.48 -17.91 3.39
N LEU A 386 8.39 -19.25 3.41
CA LEU A 386 9.55 -20.14 3.38
C LEU A 386 10.26 -20.13 2.02
N ASN A 387 9.51 -20.12 0.92
CA ASN A 387 10.09 -20.08 -0.42
C ASN A 387 10.72 -18.71 -0.71
N PHE A 388 10.08 -17.62 -0.25
CA PHE A 388 10.67 -16.29 -0.18
C PHE A 388 12.00 -16.28 0.60
N TYR A 389 12.04 -16.86 1.81
CA TYR A 389 13.26 -16.95 2.61
C TYR A 389 14.39 -17.78 1.95
N LYS A 390 14.04 -18.88 1.29
CA LYS A 390 15.01 -19.69 0.52
C LYS A 390 15.63 -18.91 -0.64
N ALA A 391 14.88 -17.99 -1.26
CA ALA A 391 15.36 -17.15 -2.35
C ALA A 391 16.14 -15.90 -1.91
N ARG A 392 16.40 -15.70 -0.61
CA ARG A 392 17.00 -14.45 -0.09
C ARG A 392 18.35 -14.07 -0.68
N ASP A 393 19.16 -15.06 -1.04
CA ASP A 393 20.47 -14.82 -1.67
C ASP A 393 20.35 -14.27 -3.11
N VAL A 394 19.14 -14.25 -3.68
CA VAL A 394 18.81 -13.54 -4.92
C VAL A 394 18.31 -12.14 -4.59
N TRP A 395 17.16 -12.01 -3.91
CA TRP A 395 16.50 -10.71 -3.76
C TRP A 395 17.21 -9.75 -2.81
N LYS A 396 17.92 -10.21 -1.76
CA LYS A 396 18.67 -9.33 -0.82
C LYS A 396 19.72 -8.48 -1.55
N LYS A 397 20.26 -8.97 -2.67
CA LYS A 397 21.25 -8.24 -3.50
C LYS A 397 20.69 -6.98 -4.16
N THR A 398 19.37 -6.85 -4.25
CA THR A 398 18.71 -5.66 -4.79
C THR A 398 18.42 -4.61 -3.71
N TRP A 399 18.61 -4.96 -2.43
CA TRP A 399 18.39 -4.06 -1.30
C TRP A 399 19.68 -3.30 -0.93
N GLY A 400 19.53 -2.08 -0.41
CA GLY A 400 20.62 -1.21 -0.01
C GLY A 400 20.13 0.15 0.47
N ASP A 401 20.95 1.20 0.36
CA ASP A 401 20.63 2.53 0.90
C ASP A 401 19.39 3.22 0.27
N THR A 402 18.90 2.70 -0.86
CA THR A 402 17.67 3.19 -1.51
C THR A 402 16.42 2.38 -1.17
N SER A 403 16.55 1.31 -0.38
CA SER A 403 15.41 0.49 0.10
C SER A 403 14.58 1.16 1.18
N ASP A 404 15.04 2.30 1.70
CA ASP A 404 14.25 3.15 2.59
C ASP A 404 13.07 3.80 1.84
N LEU A 405 11.91 3.77 2.47
CA LEU A 405 10.85 4.76 2.27
C LEU A 405 11.26 6.00 3.06
N VAL A 406 11.47 7.11 2.36
CA VAL A 406 11.90 8.37 2.98
C VAL A 406 10.83 9.42 2.79
N ILE A 407 10.28 9.94 3.89
CA ILE A 407 9.15 10.87 3.89
C ILE A 407 9.61 12.21 4.46
N ASP A 408 9.44 13.27 3.68
CA ASP A 408 9.90 14.63 3.96
C ASP A 408 8.85 15.40 4.78
N GLN A 409 7.59 15.30 4.34
CA GLN A 409 6.46 15.94 5.00
C GLN A 409 5.15 15.21 4.70
N VAL A 410 4.21 15.33 5.63
CA VAL A 410 2.80 14.98 5.45
C VAL A 410 1.95 16.18 5.81
N LYS A 411 0.95 16.51 5.00
CA LYS A 411 -0.04 17.56 5.27
C LYS A 411 -1.44 17.02 4.99
N VAL A 412 -2.41 17.47 5.78
CA VAL A 412 -3.83 17.23 5.54
C VAL A 412 -4.60 18.53 5.73
N TRP A 413 -5.46 18.87 4.78
CA TRP A 413 -6.37 20.01 4.83
C TRP A 413 -7.83 19.57 4.78
N ALA A 414 -8.69 20.35 5.42
CA ALA A 414 -10.13 20.27 5.19
C ALA A 414 -10.50 20.85 3.81
N LEU A 415 -11.52 20.27 3.17
CA LEU A 415 -12.06 20.73 1.87
C LEU A 415 -12.62 22.15 1.96
#